data_AF-A0A183Q2H7-F1
#
_entry.id   AF-A0A183Q2H7-F1
#
_cell.length_a   1.000
_cell.length_b   1.000
_cell.length_c   1.000
_cell.angle_alpha   90.00
_cell.angle_beta   90.00
_cell.angle_gamma   90.00
#
_symmetry.space_group_name_H-M   'P 1'
#
loop_
_entity.id
_entity.type
_entity.pdbx_description
1 polymer ?
#
loop_
_entity_poly.entity_id
_entity_poly.type
_entity_poly.pdbx_seq_one_letter_code
_entity_poly.pdbx_strand_id
1 'polypeptide(L)'
;MQEQLASLADEMEHMDTVSWSAVARFVHCQVVQHARDCLQKALSGLVTCRYFYEMTENLSKLVEDTRTRDADSIPLVVTFVRRLLLIIARPARLLECLEFDPSEFYQMLEVAESHDHNLIQRMIKKEANEISFNFQRYYRRTLSIPGVTVNSVTCLAKLI
;
A
#
# COMPACT_ATOMS: atom_id res chain seq x y z
N MET A 1 2.02 -5.74 -13.85
CA MET A 1 2.69 -5.02 -12.74
C MET A 1 4.05 -4.49 -13.17
N GLN A 2 5.02 -5.32 -13.58
CA GLN A 2 6.37 -4.86 -13.93
C GLN A 2 6.36 -3.79 -15.03
N GLU A 3 5.63 -4.01 -16.13
CA GLU A 3 5.47 -3.00 -17.19
C GLU A 3 4.82 -1.69 -16.71
N GLN A 4 3.85 -1.79 -15.80
CA GLN A 4 3.19 -0.60 -15.23
C GLN A 4 4.11 0.18 -14.29
N LEU A 5 4.95 -0.52 -13.51
CA LEU A 5 5.98 0.12 -12.68
C LEU A 5 7.07 0.78 -13.53
N ALA A 6 7.47 0.14 -14.64
CA ALA A 6 8.43 0.70 -15.58
C ALA A 6 7.88 1.97 -16.23
N SER A 7 6.65 1.94 -16.75
CA SER A 7 5.97 3.13 -17.29
C SER A 7 5.85 4.24 -16.24
N LEU A 8 5.43 3.90 -15.01
CA LEU A 8 5.30 4.88 -13.95
C LEU A 8 6.65 5.53 -13.58
N ALA A 9 7.70 4.73 -13.43
CA ALA A 9 9.02 5.24 -13.05
C ALA A 9 9.60 6.16 -14.12
N ASP A 10 9.45 5.79 -15.40
CA ASP A 10 9.89 6.58 -16.55
C ASP A 10 9.10 7.90 -16.66
N GLU A 11 7.77 7.84 -16.54
CA GLU A 11 6.90 9.01 -16.56
C GLU A 11 7.23 9.98 -15.42
N MET A 12 7.51 9.48 -14.21
CA MET A 12 7.84 10.31 -13.05
C MET A 12 9.23 10.94 -13.19
N GLU A 13 10.21 10.24 -13.77
CA GLU A 13 11.56 10.80 -13.98
C GLU A 13 11.56 12.00 -14.93
N HIS A 14 10.68 12.00 -15.93
CA HIS A 14 10.55 13.08 -16.91
C HIS A 14 9.60 14.20 -16.49
N MET A 15 9.11 14.21 -15.24
CA MET A 15 8.24 15.28 -14.77
C MET A 15 9.01 16.60 -14.53
N ASP A 16 8.46 17.69 -15.03
CA ASP A 16 8.97 19.04 -14.75
C ASP A 16 8.73 19.42 -13.28
N THR A 17 9.80 19.36 -12.47
CA THR A 17 9.74 19.61 -11.03
C THR A 17 10.10 21.04 -10.62
N VAL A 18 10.39 21.92 -11.60
CA VAL A 18 10.94 23.28 -11.38
C VAL A 18 10.02 24.15 -10.51
N SER A 19 8.70 23.99 -10.61
CA SER A 19 7.72 24.76 -9.85
C SER A 19 7.45 24.23 -8.44
N TRP A 20 8.06 23.10 -8.05
CA TRP A 20 7.75 22.42 -6.78
C TRP A 20 8.67 22.87 -5.64
N SER A 21 8.14 22.78 -4.41
CA SER A 21 8.92 23.01 -3.20
C SER A 21 10.07 22.00 -3.06
N ALA A 22 11.07 22.34 -2.24
CA ALA A 22 12.16 21.41 -1.94
C ALA A 22 11.65 20.11 -1.30
N VAL A 23 10.61 20.19 -0.46
CA VAL A 23 9.98 19.03 0.19
C VAL A 23 9.28 18.16 -0.86
N ALA A 24 8.48 18.75 -1.74
CA ALA A 24 7.79 18.02 -2.80
C ALA A 24 8.76 17.31 -3.76
N ARG A 25 9.86 17.98 -4.14
CA ARG A 25 10.92 17.37 -4.98
C ARG A 25 11.61 16.21 -4.29
N PHE A 26 11.95 16.37 -3.01
CA PHE A 26 12.54 15.28 -2.22
C PHE A 26 11.61 14.05 -2.19
N VAL A 27 10.33 14.28 -1.86
CA VAL A 27 9.34 13.20 -1.78
C VAL A 27 9.12 12.55 -3.14
N HIS A 28 9.07 13.33 -4.22
CA HIS A 28 8.99 12.81 -5.56
C HIS A 28 10.16 11.85 -5.87
N CYS A 29 11.40 12.27 -5.63
CA CYS A 29 12.58 11.42 -5.82
C CYS A 29 12.49 10.12 -5.00
N GLN A 30 12.01 10.20 -3.75
CA GLN A 30 11.82 9.02 -2.91
C GLN A 30 10.77 8.05 -3.47
N VAL A 31 9.65 8.56 -4.00
CA VAL A 31 8.62 7.71 -4.62
C VAL A 31 9.15 7.07 -5.91
N VAL A 32 9.90 7.80 -6.74
CA VAL A 32 10.57 7.24 -7.93
C VAL A 32 11.54 6.12 -7.53
N GLN A 33 12.34 6.34 -6.48
CA GLN A 33 13.27 5.32 -5.99
C GLN A 33 12.54 4.07 -5.49
N HIS A 34 11.45 4.23 -4.73
CA HIS A 34 10.62 3.09 -4.32
C HIS A 34 10.02 2.34 -5.50
N ALA A 35 9.57 3.04 -6.55
CA ALA A 35 9.05 2.41 -7.77
C ALA A 35 10.13 1.60 -8.50
N ARG A 36 11.36 2.13 -8.59
CA ARG A 36 12.51 1.45 -9.19
C ARG A 36 12.95 0.24 -8.40
N ASP A 37 13.09 0.37 -7.08
CA ASP A 37 13.43 -0.73 -6.20
C ASP A 37 12.37 -1.84 -6.28
N CYS A 38 11.09 -1.45 -6.33
CA CYS A 38 9.97 -2.38 -6.51
C CYS A 38 10.07 -3.12 -7.83
N LEU A 39 10.35 -2.41 -8.93
CA LEU A 39 10.51 -2.99 -10.25
C LEU A 39 11.67 -3.99 -10.27
N GLN A 40 12.83 -3.59 -9.73
CA GLN A 40 14.01 -4.46 -9.68
C GLN A 40 13.73 -5.73 -8.87
N LYS A 41 13.11 -5.61 -7.70
CA LYS A 41 12.72 -6.78 -6.90
C LYS A 41 11.66 -7.64 -7.60
N ALA A 42 10.71 -7.03 -8.30
CA ALA A 42 9.70 -7.75 -9.07
C ALA A 42 10.30 -8.51 -10.25
N LEU A 43 11.35 -7.99 -10.88
CA LEU A 43 12.07 -8.67 -11.96
C LEU A 43 12.96 -9.80 -11.44
N SER A 44 13.50 -9.68 -10.23
CA SER A 44 14.32 -10.72 -9.60
C SER A 44 13.52 -11.78 -8.83
N GLY A 45 12.19 -11.63 -8.73
CA GLY A 45 11.33 -12.54 -7.98
C GLY A 45 11.51 -12.47 -6.45
N LEU A 46 12.04 -11.36 -5.93
CA LEU A 46 12.33 -11.15 -4.50
C LEU A 46 11.23 -10.35 -3.77
N VAL A 47 10.04 -10.27 -4.35
CA VAL A 47 8.91 -9.56 -3.76
C VAL A 47 8.16 -10.51 -2.83
N THR A 48 7.95 -10.07 -1.59
CA THR A 48 7.20 -10.79 -0.55
C THR A 48 6.09 -9.91 0.02
N CYS A 49 5.12 -10.47 0.76
CA CYS A 49 4.10 -9.67 1.44
C CYS A 49 4.71 -8.67 2.44
N ARG A 50 5.75 -9.11 3.16
CA ARG A 50 6.52 -8.27 4.08
C ARG A 50 7.09 -7.04 3.37
N TYR A 51 7.68 -7.23 2.18
CA TYR A 51 8.25 -6.13 1.41
C TYR A 51 7.19 -5.09 1.01
N PHE A 52 6.03 -5.54 0.53
CA PHE A 52 4.94 -4.62 0.18
C PHE A 52 4.40 -3.88 1.40
N TYR A 53 4.33 -4.54 2.56
CA TYR A 53 3.93 -3.90 3.81
C TYR A 53 4.91 -2.81 4.24
N GLU A 54 6.22 -3.11 4.27
CA GLU A 54 7.27 -2.16 4.62
C GLU A 54 7.33 -0.97 3.66
N MET A 55 7.24 -1.23 2.35
CA MET A 55 7.18 -0.17 1.35
C MET A 55 5.97 0.72 1.57
N THR A 56 4.81 0.10 1.76
CA THR A 56 3.58 0.83 2.02
C THR A 56 3.77 1.72 3.24
N GLU A 57 4.23 1.17 4.38
CA GLU A 57 4.52 1.89 5.63
C GLU A 57 5.43 3.12 5.42
N ASN A 58 6.53 2.94 4.69
CA ASN A 58 7.47 4.01 4.39
C ASN A 58 6.81 5.16 3.60
N LEU A 59 5.90 4.83 2.67
CA LEU A 59 5.19 5.83 1.89
C LEU A 59 4.22 6.68 2.74
N SER A 60 3.48 6.15 3.72
CA SER A 60 2.68 7.04 4.60
C SER A 60 3.51 7.81 5.59
N LYS A 61 4.66 7.29 6.06
CA LYS A 61 5.58 8.09 6.87
C LYS A 61 6.01 9.32 6.07
N LEU A 62 6.34 9.13 4.80
CA LEU A 62 6.70 10.21 3.89
C LEU A 62 5.57 11.24 3.68
N VAL A 63 4.32 10.78 3.55
CA VAL A 63 3.13 11.66 3.47
C VAL A 63 2.93 12.44 4.78
N GLU A 64 3.05 11.78 5.94
CA GLU A 64 2.87 12.43 7.24
C GLU A 64 3.96 13.46 7.52
N ASP A 65 5.22 13.10 7.23
CA ASP A 65 6.35 14.02 7.32
C ASP A 65 6.12 15.24 6.43
N THR A 66 5.64 15.04 5.20
CA THR A 66 5.28 16.16 4.32
C THR A 66 4.19 17.03 4.94
N ARG A 67 3.20 16.45 5.64
CA ARG A 67 2.10 17.22 6.24
C ARG A 67 2.62 18.16 7.32
N THR A 68 3.62 17.71 8.08
CA THR A 68 4.24 18.52 9.14
C THR A 68 5.18 19.59 8.60
N ARG A 69 5.80 19.38 7.42
CA ARG A 69 6.83 20.26 6.85
C ARG A 69 6.28 21.24 5.81
N ASP A 70 5.36 20.78 4.97
CA ASP A 70 4.84 21.51 3.81
C ASP A 70 3.44 20.98 3.43
N ALA A 71 2.42 21.48 4.13
CA ALA A 71 1.04 21.03 3.95
C ALA A 71 0.47 21.34 2.56
N ASP A 72 0.95 22.38 1.89
CA ASP A 72 0.47 22.78 0.55
C ASP A 72 0.89 21.78 -0.53
N SER A 73 1.98 21.04 -0.30
CA SER A 73 2.49 20.00 -1.21
C SER A 73 1.83 18.63 -1.02
N ILE A 74 1.03 18.44 0.03
CA ILE A 74 0.32 17.18 0.31
C ILE A 74 -0.52 16.64 -0.85
N PRO A 75 -1.40 17.43 -1.52
CA PRO A 75 -2.20 16.91 -2.63
C PRO A 75 -1.34 16.36 -3.77
N LEU A 76 -0.21 17.02 -4.05
CA LEU A 76 0.74 16.57 -5.07
C LEU A 76 1.43 15.26 -4.65
N VAL A 77 1.96 15.21 -3.42
CA VAL A 77 2.64 14.03 -2.87
C VAL A 77 1.72 12.81 -2.82
N VAL A 78 0.49 12.98 -2.34
CA VAL A 78 -0.49 11.89 -2.28
C VAL A 78 -0.83 11.37 -3.66
N THR A 79 -0.81 12.23 -4.69
CA THR A 79 -1.01 11.79 -6.08
C THR A 79 0.07 10.80 -6.51
N PHE A 80 1.35 11.07 -6.24
CA PHE A 80 2.45 10.14 -6.57
C PHE A 80 2.35 8.83 -5.81
N VAL A 81 2.18 8.91 -4.48
CA VAL A 81 2.07 7.73 -3.61
C VAL A 81 0.89 6.87 -4.04
N ARG A 82 -0.26 7.48 -4.33
CA ARG A 82 -1.46 6.77 -4.79
C ARG A 82 -1.22 6.03 -6.10
N ARG A 83 -0.56 6.64 -7.09
CA ARG A 83 -0.26 5.98 -8.37
C ARG A 83 0.60 4.74 -8.18
N LEU A 84 1.65 4.82 -7.36
CA LEU A 84 2.51 3.67 -7.05
C LEU A 84 1.73 2.57 -6.31
N LEU A 85 0.99 2.96 -5.26
CA LEU A 85 0.19 2.03 -4.49
C LEU A 85 -0.77 1.26 -5.41
N LEU A 86 -1.47 1.96 -6.34
CA LEU A 86 -2.48 1.34 -7.21
C LEU A 86 -1.92 0.19 -8.04
N ILE A 87 -0.68 0.31 -8.51
CA ILE A 87 -0.01 -0.71 -9.31
C ILE A 87 0.32 -1.95 -8.46
N ILE A 88 0.74 -1.75 -7.19
CA ILE A 88 1.11 -2.85 -6.29
C ILE A 88 -0.09 -3.48 -5.57
N ALA A 89 -1.26 -2.83 -5.57
CA ALA A 89 -2.43 -3.23 -4.77
C ALA A 89 -2.90 -4.66 -5.06
N ARG A 90 -3.09 -4.98 -6.34
CA ARG A 90 -3.60 -6.28 -6.78
C ARG A 90 -2.53 -7.38 -6.60
N PRO A 91 -1.27 -7.17 -7.01
CA PRO A 91 -0.22 -8.13 -6.75
C PRO A 91 0.05 -8.40 -5.27
N ALA A 92 -0.01 -7.39 -4.40
CA ALA A 92 0.19 -7.58 -2.97
C ALA A 92 -0.87 -8.52 -2.38
N ARG A 93 -2.14 -8.35 -2.76
CA ARG A 93 -3.23 -9.25 -2.36
C ARG A 93 -3.07 -10.67 -2.91
N LEU A 94 -2.67 -10.80 -4.18
CA LEU A 94 -2.45 -12.11 -4.78
C LEU A 94 -1.28 -12.84 -4.13
N LEU A 95 -0.21 -12.11 -3.81
CA LEU A 95 0.96 -12.64 -3.12
C LEU A 95 0.61 -13.07 -1.68
N GLU A 96 -0.24 -12.32 -1.00
CA GLU A 96 -0.77 -12.67 0.32
C GLU A 96 -1.56 -13.98 0.27
N CYS A 97 -2.39 -14.18 -0.76
CA CYS A 97 -3.07 -15.46 -0.96
C CYS A 97 -2.11 -16.61 -1.32
N LEU A 98 -0.99 -16.33 -1.97
CA LEU A 98 0.01 -17.35 -2.35
C LEU A 98 0.92 -17.73 -1.19
N GLU A 99 1.25 -16.78 -0.31
CA GLU A 99 2.04 -17.00 0.90
C GLU A 99 1.20 -17.53 2.07
N PHE A 100 -0.13 -17.55 1.94
CA PHE A 100 -1.05 -18.10 2.94
C PHE A 100 -0.96 -19.63 3.01
N ASP A 101 -0.55 -20.17 4.17
CA ASP A 101 -0.60 -21.62 4.46
C ASP A 101 -1.87 -21.97 5.24
N PRO A 102 -2.80 -22.77 4.66
CA PRO A 102 -3.99 -23.23 5.36
C PRO A 102 -3.67 -24.02 6.63
N SER A 103 -2.52 -24.70 6.69
CA SER A 103 -2.15 -25.60 7.79
C SER A 103 -1.85 -24.82 9.08
N GLU A 104 -1.13 -23.69 8.96
CA GLU A 104 -0.86 -22.77 10.06
C GLU A 104 -2.17 -22.16 10.59
N PHE A 105 -3.09 -21.82 9.68
CA PHE A 105 -4.44 -21.37 10.03
C PHE A 105 -5.24 -22.45 10.79
N TYR A 106 -5.21 -23.70 10.34
CA TYR A 106 -5.90 -24.80 11.02
C TYR A 106 -5.28 -25.13 12.38
N GLN A 107 -3.96 -25.10 12.53
CA GLN A 107 -3.30 -25.27 13.83
C GLN A 107 -3.64 -24.13 14.80
N MET A 108 -3.66 -22.90 14.32
CA MET A 108 -4.07 -21.75 15.10
C MET A 108 -5.55 -21.82 15.49
N LEU A 109 -6.42 -22.34 14.61
CA LEU A 109 -7.83 -22.63 14.92
C LEU A 109 -7.97 -23.75 15.95
N GLU A 110 -7.20 -24.83 15.86
CA GLU A 110 -7.22 -25.95 16.80
C GLU A 110 -6.74 -25.51 18.20
N VAL A 111 -5.69 -24.69 18.27
CA VAL A 111 -5.23 -24.05 19.52
C VAL A 111 -6.32 -23.12 20.08
N ALA A 112 -7.04 -22.39 19.23
CA ALA A 112 -8.16 -21.54 19.65
C ALA A 112 -9.42 -22.35 20.03
N GLU A 113 -9.65 -23.53 19.46
CA GLU A 113 -10.75 -24.44 19.83
C GLU A 113 -10.57 -25.02 21.23
N SER A 114 -9.33 -25.19 21.70
CA SER A 114 -9.05 -25.54 23.09
C SER A 114 -9.38 -24.41 24.10
N HIS A 115 -9.54 -23.17 23.64
CA HIS A 115 -9.77 -21.96 24.44
C HIS A 115 -11.00 -21.17 23.93
N ASP A 116 -12.19 -21.58 24.39
CA ASP A 116 -13.49 -20.90 24.22
C ASP A 116 -13.87 -20.46 22.80
N HIS A 117 -14.98 -21.00 22.27
CA HIS A 117 -15.59 -20.65 20.97
C HIS A 117 -15.74 -19.14 20.66
N ASN A 118 -15.76 -18.28 21.69
CA ASN A 118 -15.81 -16.83 21.55
C ASN A 118 -14.48 -16.21 21.06
N LEU A 119 -13.34 -16.86 21.28
CA LEU A 119 -12.02 -16.43 20.78
C LEU A 119 -11.89 -16.74 19.28
N ILE A 120 -12.41 -17.89 18.83
CA ILE A 120 -12.42 -18.31 17.41
C ILE A 120 -13.19 -17.30 16.55
N GLN A 121 -14.39 -16.88 16.95
CA GLN A 121 -15.13 -15.85 16.20
C GLN A 121 -14.40 -14.50 16.19
N ARG A 122 -13.66 -14.17 17.26
CA ARG A 122 -12.83 -12.96 17.30
C ARG A 122 -11.61 -13.09 16.40
N MET A 123 -10.99 -14.27 16.34
CA MET A 123 -9.78 -14.56 15.55
C MET A 123 -10.07 -14.75 14.06
N ILE A 124 -11.11 -15.49 13.68
CA ILE A 124 -11.58 -15.55 12.28
C ILE A 124 -11.97 -14.16 11.81
N LYS A 125 -12.64 -13.35 12.65
CA LYS A 125 -12.85 -11.93 12.34
C LYS A 125 -11.55 -11.13 12.31
N LYS A 126 -10.53 -11.46 13.11
CA LYS A 126 -9.27 -10.73 13.16
C LYS A 126 -8.43 -11.01 11.92
N GLU A 127 -8.40 -12.26 11.48
CA GLU A 127 -7.59 -12.77 10.38
C GLU A 127 -8.26 -12.52 9.03
N ALA A 128 -9.58 -12.75 8.89
CA ALA A 128 -10.34 -12.31 7.72
C ALA A 128 -10.40 -10.78 7.61
N ASN A 129 -10.28 -10.04 8.73
CA ASN A 129 -9.97 -8.61 8.66
C ASN A 129 -8.49 -8.39 8.30
N GLU A 130 -7.49 -8.97 8.95
CA GLU A 130 -6.07 -8.70 8.66
C GLU A 130 -5.69 -8.96 7.19
N ILE A 131 -6.26 -9.98 6.55
CA ILE A 131 -6.07 -10.38 5.14
C ILE A 131 -6.63 -9.34 4.13
N SER A 132 -7.52 -8.45 4.56
CA SER A 132 -8.14 -7.42 3.69
C SER A 132 -7.92 -5.98 4.21
N PHE A 133 -7.73 -5.83 5.52
CA PHE A 133 -7.89 -4.60 6.28
C PHE A 133 -6.58 -3.85 6.47
N ASN A 134 -5.41 -4.49 6.42
CA ASN A 134 -4.15 -3.75 6.45
C ASN A 134 -3.96 -2.91 5.18
N PHE A 135 -4.21 -3.49 4.00
CA PHE A 135 -4.17 -2.74 2.74
C PHE A 135 -5.37 -1.79 2.56
N GLN A 136 -6.61 -2.22 2.83
CA GLN A 136 -7.77 -1.31 2.69
C GLN A 136 -7.77 -0.15 3.70
N ARG A 137 -7.33 -0.36 4.95
CA ARG A 137 -7.23 0.73 5.94
C ARG A 137 -6.11 1.69 5.59
N TYR A 138 -4.99 1.22 5.02
CA TYR A 138 -3.93 2.09 4.53
C TYR A 138 -4.42 2.97 3.37
N TYR A 139 -5.02 2.35 2.35
CA TYR A 139 -5.65 3.10 1.25
C TYR A 139 -6.71 4.07 1.73
N ARG A 140 -7.59 3.66 2.65
CA ARG A 140 -8.62 4.53 3.22
C ARG A 140 -8.02 5.66 4.07
N ARG A 141 -6.87 5.46 4.73
CA ARG A 141 -6.21 6.45 5.60
C ARG A 141 -5.30 7.41 4.82
N THR A 142 -4.66 6.94 3.75
CA THR A 142 -3.83 7.74 2.84
C THR A 142 -4.66 8.50 1.78
N LEU A 143 -5.84 7.98 1.37
CA LEU A 143 -6.79 8.71 0.50
C LEU A 143 -7.82 9.58 1.25
N SER A 144 -8.00 9.42 2.57
CA SER A 144 -8.85 10.34 3.34
C SER A 144 -8.07 11.60 3.72
N ILE A 145 -8.03 12.56 2.80
CA ILE A 145 -7.68 13.96 3.08
C ILE A 145 -8.99 14.74 3.18
N PRO A 146 -9.21 15.58 4.21
CA PRO A 146 -10.45 16.35 4.36
C PRO A 146 -10.63 17.29 3.15
N GLY A 147 -11.71 17.07 2.38
CA GLY A 147 -12.04 17.86 1.18
C GLY A 147 -12.28 17.03 -0.08
N VAL A 148 -11.90 15.75 -0.10
CA VAL A 148 -12.26 14.84 -1.21
C VAL A 148 -13.43 13.97 -0.77
N THR A 149 -14.62 14.22 -1.29
CA THR A 149 -15.78 13.34 -1.13
C THR A 149 -15.53 12.04 -1.87
N VAL A 150 -14.90 11.08 -1.19
CA VAL A 150 -14.82 9.70 -1.66
C VAL A 150 -16.19 9.08 -1.46
N ASN A 151 -17.09 9.28 -2.44
CA ASN A 151 -18.38 8.61 -2.46
C ASN A 151 -18.16 7.08 -2.48
N SER A 152 -18.68 6.45 -1.44
CA SER A 152 -18.12 5.32 -0.69
C SER A 152 -18.07 3.95 -1.38
N VAL A 153 -18.28 3.83 -2.69
CA VAL A 153 -18.48 2.48 -3.29
C VAL A 153 -17.82 2.29 -4.67
N THR A 154 -17.59 3.36 -5.45
CA THR A 154 -17.12 3.21 -6.84
C THR A 154 -15.59 3.16 -7.01
N CYS A 155 -14.80 3.72 -6.08
CA CYS A 155 -13.34 3.64 -6.16
C CYS A 155 -12.79 2.24 -5.78
N LEU A 156 -13.45 1.54 -4.86
CA LEU A 156 -13.08 0.18 -4.46
C LEU A 156 -13.39 -0.84 -5.55
N ALA A 157 -14.48 -0.66 -6.29
CA ALA A 157 -14.86 -1.53 -7.41
C ALA A 157 -13.98 -1.37 -8.66
N LYS A 158 -13.29 -0.23 -8.83
CA LYS A 158 -12.31 -0.03 -9.92
C LYS A 158 -10.92 -0.62 -9.63
N LEU A 159 -10.73 -1.14 -8.42
CA LEU A 159 -9.51 -1.81 -7.95
C LEU A 159 -9.67 -3.35 -7.90
N ILE A 160 -10.80 -3.86 -8.40
CA ILE A 160 -11.12 -5.28 -8.60
C ILE A 160 -11.02 -5.54 -10.10
#